data_AF-A0A938TZ65-F1
#
_entry.id   AF-A0A938TZ65-F1
#
_cell.length_a   1.000
_cell.length_b   1.000
_cell.length_c   1.000
_cell.angle_alpha   90.00
_cell.angle_beta   90.00
_cell.angle_gamma   90.00
#
_symmetry.space_group_name_H-M   'P 1'
#
loop_
_entity.id
_entity.type
_entity.pdbx_description
1 polymer ?
#
loop_
_entity_poly.entity_id
_entity_poly.type
_entity_poly.pdbx_seq_one_letter_code
_entity_poly.pdbx_strand_id
1 'polypeptide(L)'
;MIKSMTAYGRGEAEAQGLKWVVELRSVNHRFLELNLNLPRRLWALEDRLRKLLKGRIARGRVDVQLTWETLGEKPLTLRLDPALAGEARAVLQDLLTYCDQPEPLTLTHLLAFAEVIVSREGEAKEMDTEAAWEGVSQAAAQALEVLDEMRLAEGAALAADLEGHLNLIRREAGGIAARAADLPQQWRERVTSRLAELLQESPPVDESRLAQEVAIMADRRDVSEELTRLDSHLAQFHQTLKGPGPVGRKQEFLLQEMLREANTMGSKAGDLGVSQAVLEIKGALERLREQVQNVE
;
A
#
# COMPACT_ATOMS: atom_id res chain seq x y z
N MET A 1 17.00 -3.17 1.65
CA MET A 1 15.95 -4.18 1.37
C MET A 1 14.69 -3.41 1.07
N ILE A 2 13.94 -3.85 0.06
CA ILE A 2 12.65 -3.26 -0.32
C ILE A 2 11.68 -3.35 0.86
N LYS A 3 10.97 -2.27 1.15
CA LYS A 3 9.85 -2.26 2.09
C LYS A 3 8.55 -2.01 1.32
N SER A 4 7.46 -2.67 1.69
CA SER A 4 6.13 -2.27 1.20
C SER A 4 5.72 -0.94 1.82
N MET A 5 4.95 -0.13 1.10
CA MET A 5 4.31 1.09 1.64
C MET A 5 2.99 0.80 2.37
N THR A 6 2.43 -0.39 2.21
CA THR A 6 1.24 -0.86 2.92
C THR A 6 1.63 -1.73 4.09
N ALA A 7 1.11 -1.42 5.28
CA ALA A 7 1.28 -2.26 6.47
C ALA A 7 0.33 -1.81 7.59
N TYR A 8 0.19 -2.69 8.57
CA TYR A 8 -0.49 -2.42 9.83
C TYR A 8 0.47 -2.66 11.00
N GLY A 9 0.33 -1.87 12.06
CA GLY A 9 1.09 -2.04 13.28
C GLY A 9 0.19 -1.79 14.48
N ARG A 10 0.27 -2.65 15.49
CA ARG A 10 -0.49 -2.50 16.73
C ARG A 10 0.46 -2.69 17.90
N GLY A 11 0.42 -1.76 18.83
CA GLY A 11 1.21 -1.82 20.06
C GLY A 11 0.33 -1.58 21.28
N GLU A 12 0.67 -2.24 22.38
CA GLU A 12 -0.05 -2.15 23.64
C GLU A 12 0.93 -1.88 24.79
N ALA A 13 0.64 -0.91 25.63
CA ALA A 13 1.45 -0.64 26.81
C ALA A 13 0.56 -0.33 28.01
N GLU A 14 0.98 -0.80 29.19
CA GLU A 14 0.30 -0.49 30.44
C GLU A 14 1.17 0.46 31.26
N ALA A 15 0.60 1.61 31.62
CA ALA A 15 1.28 2.62 32.43
C ALA A 15 0.27 3.29 33.37
N GLN A 16 0.62 3.38 34.66
CA GLN A 16 -0.16 4.11 35.67
C GLN A 16 -1.63 3.66 35.78
N GLY A 17 -1.90 2.37 35.63
CA GLY A 17 -3.27 1.83 35.67
C GLY A 17 -4.11 2.15 34.44
N LEU A 18 -3.48 2.54 33.33
CA LEU A 18 -4.11 2.71 32.03
C LEU A 18 -3.46 1.76 31.04
N LYS A 19 -4.28 1.12 30.22
CA LYS A 19 -3.86 0.37 29.04
C LYS A 19 -3.96 1.28 27.82
N TRP A 20 -2.85 1.46 27.13
CA TRP A 20 -2.71 2.27 25.93
C TRP A 20 -2.63 1.36 24.71
N VAL A 21 -3.39 1.68 23.67
CA VAL A 21 -3.35 0.95 22.40
C VAL A 21 -3.11 1.95 21.28
N VAL A 22 -2.04 1.72 20.52
CA VAL A 22 -1.72 2.49 19.32
C VAL A 22 -1.83 1.59 18.11
N GLU A 23 -2.64 2.01 17.15
CA GLU A 23 -2.76 1.35 15.85
C GLU A 23 -2.24 2.28 14.76
N LEU A 24 -1.44 1.74 13.85
CA LEU A 24 -0.86 2.40 12.71
C LEU A 24 -1.33 1.69 11.44
N ARG A 25 -1.91 2.43 10.50
CA ARG A 25 -2.24 1.94 9.15
C ARG A 25 -1.48 2.77 8.14
N SER A 26 -0.54 2.14 7.44
CA SER A 26 0.24 2.77 6.37
C SER A 26 -0.34 2.42 5.01
N VAL A 27 -0.49 3.41 4.15
CA VAL A 27 -0.84 3.24 2.73
C VAL A 27 0.11 4.03 1.83
N ASN A 28 0.18 3.60 0.57
CA ASN A 28 0.98 4.27 -0.45
C ASN A 28 0.55 5.73 -0.63
N HIS A 29 1.48 6.64 -0.40
CA HIS A 29 1.31 8.06 -0.69
C HIS A 29 2.66 8.69 -1.09
N ARG A 30 2.61 9.75 -1.89
CA ARG A 30 3.83 10.39 -2.43
C ARG A 30 4.69 11.04 -1.34
N PHE A 31 4.05 11.64 -0.35
CA PHE A 31 4.68 12.32 0.77
C PHE A 31 4.27 11.68 2.09
N LEU A 32 5.07 11.87 3.13
CA LEU A 32 4.70 11.48 4.47
C LEU A 32 3.53 12.34 4.97
N GLU A 33 2.36 11.73 5.11
CA GLU A 33 1.18 12.36 5.72
C GLU A 33 0.79 11.59 6.97
N LEU A 34 0.77 12.28 8.11
CA LEU A 34 0.40 11.68 9.39
C LEU A 34 -0.98 12.20 9.80
N ASN A 35 -1.96 11.30 9.83
CA ASN A 35 -3.31 11.58 10.29
C ASN A 35 -3.50 10.99 11.70
N LEU A 36 -3.44 11.85 12.71
CA LEU A 36 -3.46 11.46 14.11
C LEU A 36 -4.88 11.58 14.66
N ASN A 37 -5.56 10.45 14.88
CA ASN A 37 -6.85 10.38 15.56
C ASN A 37 -6.62 10.20 17.06
N LEU A 38 -6.52 11.32 17.77
CA LEU A 38 -6.28 11.38 19.22
C LEU A 38 -7.52 11.92 19.94
N PRO A 39 -7.94 11.30 21.05
CA PRO A 39 -9.01 11.87 21.86
C PRO A 39 -8.57 13.21 22.47
N ARG A 40 -9.52 14.13 22.67
CA ARG A 40 -9.27 15.53 23.09
C ARG A 40 -8.32 15.68 24.30
N ARG A 41 -8.37 14.74 25.24
CA ARG A 41 -7.54 14.73 26.45
C ARG A 41 -6.03 14.58 26.17
N LEU A 42 -5.65 14.17 24.95
CA LEU A 42 -4.28 13.84 24.57
C LEU A 42 -3.74 14.71 23.43
N TRP A 43 -4.45 15.78 23.04
CA TRP A 43 -3.98 16.69 21.99
C TRP A 43 -2.63 17.34 22.32
N ALA A 44 -2.32 17.54 23.60
CA ALA A 44 -1.01 18.02 24.03
C ALA A 44 0.16 17.08 23.64
N LEU A 45 -0.11 15.79 23.38
CA LEU A 45 0.89 14.80 22.97
C LEU A 45 1.07 14.71 21.45
N GLU A 46 0.22 15.38 20.67
CA GLU A 46 0.19 15.25 19.20
C GLU A 46 1.56 15.53 18.58
N ASP A 47 2.19 16.65 18.95
CA ASP A 47 3.48 17.04 18.40
C ASP A 47 4.61 16.07 18.76
N ARG A 48 4.57 15.50 19.98
CA ARG A 48 5.57 14.51 20.40
C ARG A 48 5.41 13.21 19.62
N LEU A 49 4.18 12.73 19.47
CA LEU A 49 3.87 11.53 18.70
C LEU A 49 4.23 11.73 17.22
N ARG A 50 3.93 12.90 16.65
CA ARG A 50 4.29 13.24 15.26
C ARG A 50 5.79 13.21 15.04
N LYS A 51 6.60 13.75 15.98
CA LYS A 51 8.07 13.70 15.90
C LYS A 51 8.60 12.27 15.97
N LEU A 52 8.05 11.44 16.86
CA LEU A 52 8.43 10.04 17.00
C LEU A 52 8.18 9.25 15.70
N LEU A 53 6.99 9.41 15.10
CA LEU A 53 6.63 8.74 13.84
C LEU A 53 7.48 9.21 12.66
N LYS A 54 7.73 10.52 12.53
CA LYS A 54 8.60 11.10 11.48
C LYS A 54 10.04 10.61 11.54
N GLY A 55 10.51 10.21 12.73
CA GLY A 55 11.85 9.65 12.89
C GLY A 55 12.01 8.23 12.34
N ARG A 56 10.89 7.52 12.09
CA ARG A 56 10.89 6.11 11.69
C ARG A 56 10.27 5.87 10.31
N ILE A 57 9.36 6.73 9.87
CA ILE A 57 8.64 6.60 8.58
C ILE A 57 9.05 7.76 7.68
N ALA A 58 9.57 7.47 6.48
CA ALA A 58 10.02 8.50 5.55
C ALA A 58 8.97 8.88 4.49
N ARG A 59 8.08 7.95 4.13
CA ARG A 59 7.03 8.14 3.10
C ARG A 59 5.76 7.36 3.42
N GLY A 60 4.64 7.78 2.82
CA GLY A 60 3.34 7.12 2.93
C GLY A 60 2.34 7.94 3.73
N ARG A 61 1.06 7.58 3.64
CA ARG A 61 0.04 8.12 4.53
C ARG A 61 -0.15 7.14 5.67
N VAL A 62 -0.02 7.63 6.90
CA VAL A 62 -0.17 6.84 8.11
C VAL A 62 -1.33 7.38 8.91
N ASP A 63 -2.40 6.60 8.99
CA ASP A 63 -3.50 6.84 9.90
C ASP A 63 -3.16 6.21 11.25
N VAL A 64 -3.19 7.02 12.30
CA VAL A 64 -2.82 6.63 13.67
C VAL A 64 -4.05 6.75 14.54
N GLN A 65 -4.38 5.67 15.24
CA GLN A 65 -5.47 5.64 16.20
C GLN A 65 -4.90 5.37 17.59
N LEU A 66 -5.16 6.27 18.53
CA LEU A 66 -4.80 6.12 19.93
C LEU A 66 -6.06 5.92 20.76
N THR A 67 -6.14 4.80 21.45
CA THR A 67 -7.17 4.52 22.44
C THR A 67 -6.53 4.18 23.78
N TRP A 68 -7.28 4.37 24.86
CA TRP A 68 -6.87 3.90 26.18
C TRP A 68 -8.06 3.37 26.96
N GLU A 69 -7.76 2.48 27.88
CA GLU A 69 -8.71 1.89 28.82
C GLU A 69 -8.15 2.03 30.23
N THR A 70 -9.02 2.30 31.20
CA THR A 70 -8.61 2.30 32.60
C THR A 70 -8.60 0.87 33.12
N LEU A 71 -7.48 0.45 33.68
CA LEU A 71 -7.30 -0.84 34.32
C LEU A 71 -7.79 -0.71 35.78
N GLY A 72 -8.89 -1.39 36.11
CA GLY A 72 -9.50 -1.39 37.43
C GLY A 72 -10.96 -0.93 37.46
N GLU A 73 -11.65 -1.18 38.58
CA GLU A 73 -13.03 -0.75 38.78
C GLU A 73 -13.11 0.78 38.87
N LYS A 74 -13.90 1.41 37.99
CA LYS A 74 -14.25 2.83 38.14
C LYS A 74 -15.00 2.96 39.48
N PRO A 75 -14.55 3.77 40.45
CA PRO A 75 -15.37 4.03 41.61
C PRO A 75 -16.63 4.78 41.15
N LEU A 76 -17.75 4.06 41.08
CA LEU A 76 -19.06 4.64 40.85
C LEU A 76 -19.38 5.52 42.07
N THR A 77 -19.13 6.81 41.94
CA THR A 77 -19.56 7.78 42.95
C THR A 77 -21.00 8.18 42.67
N LEU A 78 -21.93 7.67 43.47
CA LEU A 78 -23.31 8.13 43.46
C LEU A 78 -23.34 9.53 44.11
N ARG A 79 -23.87 10.53 43.38
CA ARG A 79 -24.16 11.85 43.94
C ARG A 79 -25.66 12.11 43.89
N LEU A 80 -26.19 12.70 44.97
CA LEU A 80 -27.55 13.24 45.01
C LEU A 80 -27.56 14.56 44.24
N ASP A 81 -28.52 14.74 43.34
CA ASP A 81 -28.86 16.07 42.83
C ASP A 81 -29.87 16.73 43.79
N PRO A 82 -29.45 17.68 44.65
CA PRO A 82 -30.33 18.24 45.66
C PRO A 82 -31.43 19.13 45.06
N ALA A 83 -31.21 19.71 43.87
CA ALA A 83 -32.22 20.54 43.21
C ALA A 83 -33.35 19.67 42.68
N LEU A 84 -33.00 18.62 41.94
CA LEU A 84 -33.98 17.68 41.40
C LEU A 84 -34.70 16.89 42.51
N ALA A 85 -33.97 16.49 43.57
CA ALA A 85 -34.57 15.85 44.74
C ALA A 85 -35.60 16.78 45.43
N GLY A 86 -35.30 18.08 45.50
CA GLY A 86 -36.18 19.09 46.04
C GLY A 86 -37.45 19.27 45.21
N GLU A 87 -37.31 19.37 43.88
CA GLU A 87 -38.44 19.48 42.95
C GLU A 87 -39.33 18.23 42.98
N ALA A 88 -38.75 17.04 42.93
CA ALA A 88 -39.49 15.78 43.02
C ALA A 88 -40.28 15.68 44.32
N ARG A 89 -39.68 16.09 45.45
CA ARG A 89 -40.38 16.13 46.75
C ARG A 89 -41.58 17.08 46.73
N ALA A 90 -41.43 18.27 46.17
CA ALA A 90 -42.51 19.27 46.13
C ALA A 90 -43.70 18.75 45.30
N VAL A 91 -43.45 18.20 44.11
CA VAL A 91 -44.50 17.65 43.23
C VAL A 91 -45.27 16.51 43.90
N LEU A 92 -44.58 15.62 44.60
CA LEU A 92 -45.25 14.52 45.30
C LEU A 92 -46.09 15.00 46.49
N GLN A 93 -45.67 16.07 47.17
CA GLN A 93 -46.46 16.69 48.25
C GLN A 93 -47.73 17.36 47.71
N ASP A 94 -47.64 18.03 46.56
CA ASP A 94 -48.80 18.62 45.88
C ASP A 94 -49.78 17.53 45.43
N LEU A 95 -49.27 16.39 44.93
CA LEU A 95 -50.10 15.27 44.50
C LEU A 95 -50.85 14.61 45.67
N LEU A 96 -50.19 14.38 46.81
CA LEU A 96 -50.84 13.83 48.01
C LEU A 96 -51.99 14.75 48.49
N THR A 97 -51.77 16.07 48.41
CA THR A 97 -52.78 17.08 48.76
C THR A 97 -53.94 17.06 47.78
N TYR A 98 -53.67 16.96 46.48
CA TYR A 98 -54.70 16.89 45.44
C TYR A 98 -55.56 15.62 45.52
N CYS A 99 -54.95 14.49 45.86
CA CYS A 99 -55.61 13.19 45.94
C CYS A 99 -56.29 12.92 47.31
N ASP A 100 -56.18 13.82 48.28
CA ASP A 100 -56.65 13.64 49.67
C ASP A 100 -56.15 12.34 50.31
N GLN A 101 -54.90 11.97 50.02
CA GLN A 101 -54.25 10.77 50.55
C GLN A 101 -53.19 11.16 51.57
N PRO A 102 -53.42 10.94 52.88
CA PRO A 102 -52.46 11.29 53.93
C PRO A 102 -51.38 10.21 54.10
N GLU A 103 -50.75 9.77 53.01
CA GLU A 103 -49.65 8.81 53.06
C GLU A 103 -48.30 9.53 53.26
N PRO A 104 -47.41 9.03 54.14
CA PRO A 104 -46.09 9.62 54.30
C PRO A 104 -45.22 9.43 53.05
N LEU A 105 -44.56 10.50 52.61
CA LEU A 105 -43.57 10.42 51.53
C LEU A 105 -42.36 9.58 52.00
N THR A 106 -42.03 8.52 51.26
CA THR A 106 -40.86 7.68 51.54
C THR A 106 -39.71 7.96 50.57
N LEU A 107 -38.48 7.57 50.93
CA LEU A 107 -37.32 7.66 50.02
C LEU A 107 -37.55 6.83 48.75
N THR A 108 -38.28 5.72 48.83
CA THR A 108 -38.62 4.89 47.66
C THR A 108 -39.41 5.67 46.62
N HIS A 109 -40.30 6.58 47.04
CA HIS A 109 -41.05 7.45 46.11
C HIS A 109 -40.13 8.45 45.40
N LEU A 110 -39.08 8.95 46.08
CA LEU A 110 -38.09 9.83 45.46
C LEU A 110 -37.13 9.08 44.54
N LEU A 111 -36.80 7.83 44.87
CA LEU A 111 -35.94 6.97 44.03
C LEU A 111 -36.63 6.51 42.74
N ALA A 112 -37.97 6.62 42.63
CA ALA A 112 -38.70 6.38 41.38
C ALA A 112 -38.37 7.44 40.31
N PHE A 113 -37.84 8.59 40.71
CA PHE A 113 -37.30 9.60 39.80
C PHE A 113 -35.86 9.23 39.49
N ALA A 114 -35.67 8.50 38.39
CA ALA A 114 -34.41 7.85 37.99
C ALA A 114 -33.18 8.78 37.90
N GLU A 115 -33.38 10.09 37.92
CA GLU A 115 -32.33 11.11 37.81
C GLU A 115 -31.93 11.74 39.16
N VAL A 116 -32.62 11.44 40.28
CA VAL A 116 -32.30 12.01 41.61
C VAL A 116 -30.94 11.53 42.13
N ILE A 117 -30.56 10.30 41.79
CA ILE A 117 -29.22 9.77 42.03
C ILE A 117 -28.51 9.70 40.68
N VAL A 118 -27.55 10.59 40.48
CA VAL A 118 -26.77 10.62 39.25
C VAL A 118 -25.50 9.79 39.47
N SER A 119 -25.31 8.78 38.63
CA SER A 119 -24.00 8.15 38.47
C SER A 119 -23.13 9.10 37.66
N ARG A 120 -22.25 9.84 38.34
CA ARG A 120 -21.16 10.54 37.65
C ARG A 120 -19.94 9.65 37.75
N GLU A 121 -19.29 9.36 36.61
CA GLU A 121 -17.89 8.95 36.65
C GLU A 121 -17.16 9.99 37.50
N GLY A 122 -16.55 9.54 38.61
CA GLY A 122 -15.85 10.43 39.54
C GLY A 122 -14.97 11.38 38.74
N GLU A 123 -14.99 12.67 39.10
CA GLU A 123 -14.23 13.75 38.45
C GLU A 123 -12.92 13.18 37.92
N ALA A 124 -12.86 12.97 36.60
CA ALA A 124 -11.70 12.37 35.99
C ALA A 124 -10.53 13.28 36.34
N LYS A 125 -9.65 12.82 37.25
CA LYS A 125 -8.40 13.52 37.55
C LYS A 125 -7.79 13.92 36.22
N GLU A 126 -7.40 15.19 36.10
CA GLU A 126 -6.68 15.65 34.92
C GLU A 126 -5.57 14.64 34.64
N MET A 127 -5.61 14.08 33.42
CA MET A 127 -4.66 13.05 33.02
C MET A 127 -3.29 13.71 32.97
N ASP A 128 -2.37 13.26 33.83
CA ASP A 128 -1.00 13.76 33.82
C ASP A 128 -0.39 13.45 32.45
N THR A 129 0.02 14.50 31.76
CA THR A 129 0.48 14.43 30.37
C THR A 129 1.80 13.65 30.27
N GLU A 130 2.69 13.75 31.26
CA GLU A 130 3.96 13.02 31.24
C GLU A 130 3.76 11.53 31.54
N ALA A 131 2.90 11.22 32.51
CA ALA A 131 2.48 9.85 32.80
C ALA A 131 1.79 9.18 31.60
N ALA A 132 0.93 9.91 30.90
CA ALA A 132 0.31 9.43 29.67
C ALA A 132 1.33 9.22 28.54
N TRP A 133 2.31 10.13 28.42
CA TRP A 133 3.34 10.03 27.40
C TRP A 133 4.20 8.77 27.54
N GLU A 134 4.51 8.33 28.77
CA GLU A 134 5.24 7.08 29.02
C GLU A 134 4.55 5.89 28.34
N GLY A 135 3.26 5.66 28.63
CA GLY A 135 2.51 4.56 28.03
C GLY A 135 2.28 4.73 26.52
N VAL A 136 1.94 5.95 26.07
CA VAL A 136 1.72 6.23 24.64
C VAL A 136 2.99 6.00 23.82
N SER A 137 4.16 6.45 24.32
CA SER A 137 5.43 6.30 23.61
C SER A 137 5.86 4.83 23.49
N GLN A 138 5.65 4.03 24.54
CA GLN A 138 5.90 2.59 24.50
C GLN A 138 4.97 1.86 23.53
N ALA A 139 3.66 2.14 23.59
CA ALA A 139 2.69 1.55 22.66
C ALA A 139 3.00 1.96 21.21
N ALA A 140 3.37 3.22 20.97
CA ALA A 140 3.74 3.70 19.64
C ALA A 140 5.05 3.05 19.12
N ALA A 141 6.04 2.84 20.00
CA ALA A 141 7.28 2.17 19.64
C ALA A 141 7.03 0.71 19.22
N GLN A 142 6.23 -0.04 19.99
CA GLN A 142 5.84 -1.40 19.62
C GLN A 142 5.04 -1.43 18.32
N ALA A 143 4.08 -0.52 18.14
CA ALA A 143 3.31 -0.45 16.91
C ALA A 143 4.20 -0.20 15.69
N LEU A 144 5.24 0.63 15.83
CA LEU A 144 6.23 0.88 14.78
C LEU A 144 7.11 -0.33 14.48
N GLU A 145 7.49 -1.11 15.48
CA GLU A 145 8.24 -2.36 15.29
C GLU A 145 7.42 -3.37 14.49
N VAL A 146 6.17 -3.61 14.89
CA VAL A 146 5.24 -4.50 14.16
C VAL A 146 5.00 -4.00 12.73
N LEU A 147 4.82 -2.68 12.56
CA LEU A 147 4.69 -2.08 11.24
C LEU A 147 5.93 -2.34 10.39
N ASP A 148 7.14 -2.09 10.91
CA ASP A 148 8.40 -2.30 10.19
C ASP A 148 8.60 -3.77 9.79
N GLU A 149 8.27 -4.71 10.68
CA GLU A 149 8.33 -6.16 10.40
C GLU A 149 7.38 -6.55 9.26
N MET A 150 6.13 -6.10 9.31
CA MET A 150 5.15 -6.35 8.24
C MET A 150 5.62 -5.77 6.91
N ARG A 151 6.15 -4.54 6.91
CA ARG A 151 6.68 -3.89 5.70
C ARG A 151 7.85 -4.64 5.08
N LEU A 152 8.71 -5.23 5.90
CA LEU A 152 9.84 -6.05 5.44
C LEU A 152 9.38 -7.39 4.87
N ALA A 153 8.44 -8.07 5.54
CA ALA A 153 7.88 -9.33 5.06
C ALA A 153 7.15 -9.15 3.72
N GLU A 154 6.29 -8.14 3.62
CA GLU A 154 5.58 -7.80 2.39
C GLU A 154 6.54 -7.31 1.30
N GLY A 155 7.55 -6.53 1.67
CA GLY A 155 8.61 -6.10 0.76
C GLY A 155 9.41 -7.27 0.16
N ALA A 156 9.66 -8.34 0.92
CA ALA A 156 10.30 -9.55 0.43
C ALA A 156 9.42 -10.31 -0.57
N ALA A 157 8.12 -10.43 -0.30
CA ALA A 157 7.17 -11.04 -1.23
C ALA A 157 7.07 -10.25 -2.54
N LEU A 158 7.00 -8.92 -2.44
CA LEU A 158 6.97 -8.00 -3.58
C LEU A 158 8.26 -8.09 -4.41
N ALA A 159 9.42 -8.17 -3.77
CA ALA A 159 10.69 -8.34 -4.46
C ALA A 159 10.75 -9.66 -5.26
N ALA A 160 10.21 -10.75 -4.69
CA ALA A 160 10.13 -12.04 -5.38
C ALA A 160 9.18 -12.00 -6.59
N ASP A 161 8.03 -11.32 -6.46
CA ASP A 161 7.07 -11.12 -7.55
C ASP A 161 7.68 -10.30 -8.72
N LEU A 162 8.34 -9.18 -8.38
CA LEU A 162 9.07 -8.36 -9.36
C LEU A 162 10.15 -9.17 -10.08
N GLU A 163 10.94 -9.98 -9.36
CA GLU A 163 11.95 -10.84 -9.98
C GLU A 163 11.33 -11.90 -10.91
N GLY A 164 10.17 -12.44 -10.54
CA GLY A 164 9.39 -13.35 -11.39
C GLY A 164 9.03 -12.72 -12.74
N HIS A 165 8.53 -11.49 -12.72
CA HIS A 165 8.23 -10.74 -13.94
C HIS A 165 9.47 -10.38 -14.76
N LEU A 166 10.60 -10.02 -14.13
CA LEU A 166 11.86 -9.78 -14.84
C LEU A 166 12.35 -11.05 -15.56
N ASN A 167 12.25 -12.21 -14.91
CA ASN A 167 12.65 -13.48 -15.51
C ASN A 167 11.73 -13.91 -16.66
N LEU A 168 10.42 -13.64 -16.55
CA LEU A 168 9.48 -13.80 -17.65
C LEU A 168 9.92 -12.97 -18.86
N ILE A 169 10.23 -11.69 -18.68
CA ILE A 169 10.67 -10.81 -19.78
C ILE A 169 11.97 -11.34 -20.41
N ARG A 170 12.96 -11.73 -19.60
CA ARG A 170 14.22 -12.32 -20.09
C ARG A 170 13.98 -13.57 -20.94
N ARG A 171 13.08 -14.45 -20.50
CA ARG A 171 12.73 -15.68 -21.23
C ARG A 171 12.11 -15.35 -22.59
N GLU A 172 11.12 -14.46 -22.61
CA GLU A 172 10.46 -14.06 -23.87
C GLU A 172 11.43 -13.35 -24.82
N ALA A 173 12.30 -12.48 -24.30
CA ALA A 173 13.37 -11.83 -25.08
C ALA A 173 14.35 -12.85 -25.69
N GLY A 174 14.76 -13.88 -24.92
CA GLY A 174 15.58 -14.97 -25.44
C GLY A 174 14.87 -15.77 -26.54
N GLY A 175 13.57 -16.00 -26.41
CA GLY A 175 12.74 -16.63 -27.45
C GLY A 175 12.64 -15.77 -28.72
N ILE A 176 12.55 -14.45 -28.58
CA ILE A 176 12.60 -13.51 -29.71
C ILE A 176 13.97 -13.57 -30.39
N ALA A 177 15.07 -13.55 -29.63
CA ALA A 177 16.42 -13.60 -30.17
C ALA A 177 16.66 -14.88 -31.01
N ALA A 178 16.25 -16.04 -30.48
CA ALA A 178 16.35 -17.31 -31.20
C ALA A 178 15.56 -17.31 -32.51
N ARG A 179 14.31 -16.80 -32.49
CA ARG A 179 13.49 -16.69 -33.70
C ARG A 179 14.06 -15.69 -34.70
N ALA A 180 14.54 -14.54 -34.23
CA ALA A 180 15.07 -13.47 -35.06
C ALA A 180 16.28 -13.92 -35.89
N ALA A 181 17.11 -14.82 -35.35
CA ALA A 181 18.24 -15.40 -36.06
C ALA A 181 17.82 -16.20 -37.32
N ASP A 182 16.66 -16.85 -37.29
CA ASP A 182 16.16 -17.70 -38.39
C ASP A 182 15.31 -16.93 -39.42
N LEU A 183 14.83 -15.72 -39.08
CA LEU A 183 13.92 -14.94 -39.94
C LEU A 183 14.49 -14.61 -41.33
N PRO A 184 15.77 -14.22 -41.51
CA PRO A 184 16.30 -13.92 -42.83
C PRO A 184 16.26 -15.12 -43.77
N GLN A 185 16.58 -16.32 -43.26
CA GLN A 185 16.55 -17.54 -44.06
C GLN A 185 15.12 -17.94 -44.41
N GLN A 186 14.20 -17.94 -43.44
CA GLN A 186 12.79 -18.24 -43.69
C GLN A 186 12.16 -17.26 -44.69
N TRP A 187 12.55 -15.99 -44.62
CA TRP A 187 12.09 -14.98 -45.58
C TRP A 187 12.63 -15.24 -46.99
N ARG A 188 13.92 -15.57 -47.12
CA ARG A 188 14.53 -15.95 -48.40
C ARG A 188 13.78 -17.13 -49.02
N GLU A 189 13.60 -18.21 -48.27
CA GLU A 189 12.88 -19.40 -48.72
C GLU A 189 11.46 -19.06 -49.17
N ARG A 190 10.71 -18.29 -48.36
CA ARG A 190 9.35 -17.86 -48.70
C ARG A 190 9.28 -17.04 -49.99
N VAL A 191 10.20 -16.09 -50.17
CA VAL A 191 10.25 -15.25 -51.39
C VAL A 191 10.64 -16.10 -52.60
N THR A 192 11.65 -16.97 -52.47
CA THR A 192 12.08 -17.87 -53.54
C THR A 192 10.95 -18.80 -53.99
N SER A 193 10.24 -19.44 -53.06
CA SER A 193 9.08 -20.29 -53.39
C SER A 193 7.98 -19.49 -54.09
N ARG A 194 7.65 -18.29 -53.58
CA ARG A 194 6.63 -17.43 -54.18
C ARG A 194 7.01 -16.98 -55.59
N LEU A 195 8.29 -16.66 -55.83
CA LEU A 195 8.79 -16.30 -57.16
C LEU A 195 8.74 -17.50 -58.12
N ALA A 196 9.09 -18.69 -57.67
CA ALA A 196 9.01 -19.91 -58.48
C ALA A 196 7.58 -20.22 -58.92
N GLU A 197 6.59 -20.07 -58.03
CA GLU A 197 5.16 -20.23 -58.35
C GLU A 197 4.66 -19.21 -59.37
N LEU A 198 5.15 -17.96 -59.30
CA LEU A 198 4.68 -16.86 -60.15
C LEU A 198 5.34 -16.84 -61.53
N LEU A 199 6.61 -17.24 -61.62
CA LEU A 199 7.40 -17.08 -62.83
C LEU A 199 7.29 -18.26 -63.80
N GLN A 200 6.81 -19.42 -63.33
CA GLN A 200 6.42 -20.67 -64.03
C GLN A 200 7.27 -21.22 -65.20
N GLU A 201 8.25 -20.48 -65.77
CA GLU A 201 9.33 -20.93 -66.66
C GLU A 201 10.22 -19.81 -67.30
N SER A 202 10.08 -18.49 -67.01
CA SER A 202 11.13 -17.50 -67.35
C SER A 202 10.86 -16.06 -66.88
N PRO A 203 11.90 -15.24 -66.63
CA PRO A 203 13.33 -15.54 -66.63
C PRO A 203 13.81 -16.12 -65.28
N PRO A 204 15.04 -16.67 -65.20
CA PRO A 204 15.64 -17.06 -63.92
C PRO A 204 15.71 -15.87 -62.96
N VAL A 205 15.47 -16.13 -61.67
CA VAL A 205 15.56 -15.12 -60.62
C VAL A 205 16.99 -14.59 -60.56
N ASP A 206 17.15 -13.28 -60.64
CA ASP A 206 18.43 -12.62 -60.40
C ASP A 206 18.80 -12.78 -58.91
N GLU A 207 19.74 -13.67 -58.64
CA GLU A 207 20.25 -13.97 -57.30
C GLU A 207 20.85 -12.75 -56.60
N SER A 208 21.46 -11.82 -57.35
CA SER A 208 22.00 -10.58 -56.77
C SER A 208 20.88 -9.69 -56.25
N ARG A 209 19.79 -9.58 -57.02
CA ARG A 209 18.62 -8.79 -56.61
C ARG A 209 17.87 -9.45 -55.46
N LEU A 210 17.71 -10.77 -55.49
CA LEU A 210 17.11 -11.51 -54.39
C LEU A 210 17.91 -11.36 -53.09
N ALA A 211 19.25 -11.49 -53.15
CA ALA A 211 20.11 -11.30 -52.00
C ALA A 211 20.01 -9.88 -51.42
N GLN A 212 19.93 -8.86 -52.28
CA GLN A 212 19.76 -7.47 -51.86
C GLN A 212 18.40 -7.25 -51.15
N GLU A 213 17.30 -7.79 -51.68
CA GLU A 213 15.98 -7.68 -51.03
C GLU A 213 15.94 -8.43 -49.69
N VAL A 214 16.58 -9.59 -49.60
CA VAL A 214 16.70 -10.35 -48.34
C VAL A 214 17.50 -9.54 -47.31
N ALA A 215 18.61 -8.90 -47.70
CA ALA A 215 19.40 -8.07 -46.80
C ALA A 215 18.62 -6.85 -46.29
N ILE A 216 17.94 -6.12 -47.18
CA ILE A 216 17.10 -4.96 -46.80
C ILE A 216 15.99 -5.39 -45.84
N MET A 217 15.38 -6.55 -46.08
CA MET A 217 14.33 -7.08 -45.21
C MET A 217 14.87 -7.58 -43.88
N ALA A 218 16.06 -8.19 -43.85
CA ALA A 218 16.74 -8.57 -42.62
C ALA A 218 17.03 -7.34 -41.76
N ASP A 219 17.61 -6.29 -42.33
CA ASP A 219 17.89 -5.03 -41.62
C ASP A 219 16.60 -4.38 -41.08
N ARG A 220 15.52 -4.38 -41.86
CA ARG A 220 14.22 -3.82 -41.43
C ARG A 220 13.57 -4.60 -40.29
N ARG A 221 13.88 -5.90 -40.18
CA ARG A 221 13.33 -6.81 -39.16
C ARG A 221 14.32 -7.11 -38.03
N ASP A 222 15.52 -6.54 -38.09
CA ASP A 222 16.54 -6.73 -37.07
C ASP A 222 16.12 -6.06 -35.76
N VAL A 223 16.03 -6.88 -34.72
CA VAL A 223 15.67 -6.49 -33.35
C VAL A 223 16.84 -6.61 -32.37
N SER A 224 18.05 -6.87 -32.88
CA SER A 224 19.25 -7.13 -32.05
C SER A 224 19.59 -5.95 -31.14
N GLU A 225 19.41 -4.72 -31.64
CA GLU A 225 19.66 -3.51 -30.86
C GLU A 225 18.64 -3.36 -29.73
N GLU A 226 17.36 -3.55 -30.01
CA GLU A 226 16.29 -3.48 -29.01
C GLU A 226 16.47 -4.56 -27.92
N LEU A 227 16.85 -5.77 -28.30
CA LEU A 227 17.14 -6.86 -27.35
C LEU A 227 18.32 -6.51 -26.44
N THR A 228 19.39 -5.94 -27.00
CA THR A 228 20.57 -5.51 -26.24
C THR A 228 20.23 -4.38 -25.26
N ARG A 229 19.46 -3.38 -25.72
CA ARG A 229 19.00 -2.28 -24.85
C ARG A 229 18.07 -2.80 -23.76
N LEU A 230 17.12 -3.67 -24.10
CA LEU A 230 16.21 -4.29 -23.13
C LEU A 230 16.98 -5.07 -22.04
N ASP A 231 17.97 -5.88 -22.41
CA ASP A 231 18.79 -6.62 -21.44
C ASP A 231 19.55 -5.68 -20.50
N SER A 232 20.14 -4.60 -21.03
CA SER A 232 20.79 -3.56 -20.22
C SER A 232 19.80 -2.91 -19.24
N HIS A 233 18.59 -2.57 -19.68
CA HIS A 233 17.55 -2.00 -18.82
C HIS A 233 17.08 -2.99 -17.75
N LEU A 234 16.91 -4.27 -18.07
CA LEU A 234 16.56 -5.33 -17.11
C LEU A 234 17.66 -5.52 -16.05
N ALA A 235 18.93 -5.48 -16.46
CA ALA A 235 20.06 -5.55 -15.53
C ALA A 235 20.10 -4.33 -14.60
N GLN A 236 19.88 -3.13 -15.14
CA GLN A 236 19.80 -1.91 -14.34
C GLN A 236 18.61 -1.95 -13.37
N PHE A 237 17.44 -2.42 -13.81
CA PHE A 237 16.26 -2.55 -12.96
C PHE A 237 16.52 -3.51 -11.80
N HIS A 238 17.11 -4.67 -12.08
CA HIS A 238 17.52 -5.65 -11.06
C HIS A 238 18.45 -5.04 -10.01
N GLN A 239 19.44 -4.24 -10.44
CA GLN A 239 20.35 -3.56 -9.52
C GLN A 239 19.60 -2.57 -8.62
N THR A 240 18.57 -1.89 -9.14
CA THR A 240 17.77 -0.98 -8.30
C THR A 240 17.01 -1.70 -7.19
N LEU A 241 16.57 -2.95 -7.40
CA LEU A 241 15.91 -3.74 -6.36
C LEU A 241 16.83 -4.09 -5.19
N LYS A 242 18.15 -4.13 -5.43
CA LYS A 242 19.17 -4.48 -4.43
C LYS A 242 19.84 -3.26 -3.80
N GLY A 243 19.76 -2.09 -4.44
CA GLY A 243 20.45 -0.88 -4.03
C GLY A 243 19.73 -0.09 -2.92
N PRO A 244 20.46 0.69 -2.10
CA PRO A 244 19.85 1.65 -1.18
C PRO A 244 19.43 2.93 -1.92
N GLY A 245 18.24 3.47 -1.61
CA GLY A 245 17.78 4.79 -2.07
C GLY A 245 16.37 4.79 -2.65
N PRO A 246 15.80 5.97 -2.97
CA PRO A 246 14.43 6.09 -3.47
C PRO A 246 14.30 5.42 -4.84
N VAL A 247 13.68 4.23 -4.86
CA VAL A 247 13.72 3.32 -6.03
C VAL A 247 12.74 3.72 -7.13
N GLY A 248 11.58 4.29 -6.76
CA GLY A 248 10.43 4.45 -7.66
C GLY A 248 10.70 5.26 -8.94
N ARG A 249 11.34 6.44 -8.87
CA ARG A 249 11.52 7.30 -10.07
C ARG A 249 12.47 6.69 -11.11
N LYS A 250 13.53 6.03 -10.64
CA LYS A 250 14.49 5.36 -11.53
C LYS A 250 13.88 4.10 -12.15
N GLN A 251 13.11 3.34 -11.37
CA GLN A 251 12.37 2.17 -11.85
C GLN A 251 11.32 2.55 -12.90
N GLU A 252 10.58 3.64 -12.67
CA GLU A 252 9.57 4.13 -13.62
C GLU A 252 10.20 4.55 -14.96
N PHE A 253 11.35 5.24 -14.92
CA PHE A 253 12.11 5.55 -16.13
C PHE A 253 12.55 4.28 -16.87
N LEU A 254 13.12 3.30 -16.17
CA LEU A 254 13.54 2.03 -16.78
C LEU A 254 12.36 1.27 -17.39
N LEU A 255 11.19 1.26 -16.74
CA LEU A 255 9.98 0.64 -17.27
C LEU A 255 9.51 1.31 -18.56
N GLN A 256 9.61 2.63 -18.65
CA GLN A 256 9.30 3.37 -19.87
C GLN A 256 10.24 3.01 -21.01
N GLU A 257 11.56 2.94 -20.75
CA GLU A 257 12.53 2.57 -21.76
C GLU A 257 12.34 1.10 -22.20
N MET A 258 12.13 0.17 -21.27
CA MET A 258 11.83 -1.24 -21.62
C MET A 258 10.55 -1.37 -22.47
N LEU A 259 9.52 -0.59 -22.16
CA LEU A 259 8.29 -0.55 -22.96
C LEU A 259 8.54 0.01 -24.36
N ARG A 260 9.43 1.00 -24.49
CA ARG A 260 9.87 1.55 -25.78
C ARG A 260 10.55 0.47 -26.62
N GLU A 261 11.48 -0.28 -26.05
CA GLU A 261 12.14 -1.39 -26.74
C GLU A 261 11.14 -2.47 -27.18
N ALA A 262 10.22 -2.86 -26.29
CA ALA A 262 9.16 -3.82 -26.61
C ALA A 262 8.26 -3.35 -27.75
N ASN A 263 7.92 -2.05 -27.80
CA ASN A 263 7.15 -1.47 -28.89
C ASN A 263 7.91 -1.50 -30.23
N THR A 264 9.18 -1.14 -30.22
CA THR A 264 10.02 -1.18 -31.42
C THR A 264 10.16 -2.60 -31.95
N MET A 265 10.45 -3.58 -31.09
CA MET A 265 10.46 -5.01 -31.47
C MET A 265 9.13 -5.44 -32.09
N GLY A 266 8.01 -5.05 -31.49
CA GLY A 266 6.68 -5.34 -32.02
C GLY A 266 6.41 -4.72 -33.39
N SER A 267 6.89 -3.49 -33.63
CA SER A 267 6.72 -2.82 -34.93
C SER A 267 7.59 -3.40 -36.04
N LYS A 268 8.76 -3.96 -35.68
CA LYS A 268 9.65 -4.70 -36.57
C LYS A 268 9.24 -6.17 -36.74
N ALA A 269 8.32 -6.66 -35.90
CA ALA A 269 7.87 -8.04 -35.92
C ALA A 269 7.15 -8.36 -37.24
N GLY A 270 7.74 -9.26 -38.01
CA GLY A 270 7.11 -9.87 -39.18
C GLY A 270 6.73 -11.33 -38.98
N ASP A 271 6.76 -11.79 -37.72
CA ASP A 271 6.50 -13.15 -37.26
C ASP A 271 5.48 -13.15 -36.11
N LEU A 272 4.60 -14.14 -36.12
CA LEU A 272 3.52 -14.26 -35.14
C LEU A 272 4.07 -14.60 -33.75
N GLY A 273 5.08 -15.46 -33.66
CA GLY A 273 5.71 -15.86 -32.40
C GLY A 273 6.45 -14.70 -31.74
N VAL A 274 7.13 -13.85 -32.52
CA VAL A 274 7.72 -12.60 -32.02
C VAL A 274 6.62 -11.66 -31.50
N SER A 275 5.53 -11.51 -32.25
CA SER A 275 4.41 -10.64 -31.85
C SER A 275 3.76 -11.09 -30.53
N GLN A 276 3.56 -12.40 -30.36
CA GLN A 276 3.03 -12.98 -29.11
C GLN A 276 3.98 -12.74 -27.94
N ALA A 277 5.28 -13.02 -28.10
CA ALA A 277 6.27 -12.78 -27.05
C ALA A 277 6.34 -11.30 -26.63
N VAL A 278 6.22 -10.37 -27.59
CA VAL A 278 6.16 -8.93 -27.30
C VAL A 278 4.92 -8.57 -26.47
N LEU A 279 3.77 -9.19 -26.71
CA LEU A 279 2.56 -8.96 -25.89
C LEU A 279 2.76 -9.46 -24.45
N GLU A 280 3.36 -10.63 -24.27
CA GLU A 280 3.71 -11.16 -22.94
C GLU A 280 4.68 -10.22 -22.19
N ILE A 281 5.71 -9.72 -22.88
CA ILE A 281 6.65 -8.73 -22.31
C ILE A 281 5.89 -7.47 -21.86
N LYS A 282 5.00 -6.94 -22.70
CA LYS A 282 4.21 -5.75 -22.36
C LYS A 282 3.31 -5.99 -21.15
N GLY A 283 2.67 -7.16 -21.07
CA GLY A 283 1.86 -7.55 -19.91
C GLY A 283 2.70 -7.60 -18.62
N ALA A 284 3.88 -8.19 -18.69
CA ALA A 284 4.81 -8.24 -17.55
C ALA A 284 5.30 -6.84 -17.13
N LEU A 285 5.59 -5.95 -18.09
CA LEU A 285 5.99 -4.57 -17.82
C LEU A 285 4.89 -3.76 -17.14
N GLU A 286 3.62 -3.97 -17.52
CA GLU A 286 2.49 -3.32 -16.85
C GLU A 286 2.35 -3.80 -15.40
N ARG A 287 2.47 -5.11 -15.15
CA ARG A 287 2.49 -5.66 -13.78
C ARG A 287 3.63 -5.10 -12.93
N LEU A 288 4.84 -5.03 -13.50
CA LEU A 288 5.98 -4.38 -12.83
C LEU A 288 5.68 -2.92 -12.50
N ARG A 289 5.03 -2.18 -13.40
CA ARG A 289 4.67 -0.77 -13.19
C ARG A 289 3.68 -0.60 -12.04
N GLU A 290 2.66 -1.44 -11.96
CA GLU A 290 1.71 -1.45 -10.83
C GLU A 290 2.42 -1.70 -9.50
N GLN A 291 3.30 -2.71 -9.45
CA GLN A 291 3.98 -3.13 -8.23
C GLN A 291 5.04 -2.13 -7.75
N VAL A 292 5.80 -1.51 -8.66
CA VAL A 292 6.82 -0.50 -8.33
C VAL A 292 6.23 0.69 -7.56
N GLN A 293 4.95 1.01 -7.75
CA GLN A 293 4.31 2.08 -6.99
C GLN A 293 4.24 1.78 -5.50
N ASN A 294 4.22 0.50 -5.10
CA ASN A 294 4.08 0.06 -3.71
C ASN A 294 5.41 -0.20 -2.99
N VAL A 295 6.56 0.03 -3.66
CA VAL A 295 7.91 -0.20 -3.14
C VAL A 295 8.52 1.09 -2.57
N GLU A 296 8.98 1.04 -1.30
CA GLU A 296 9.88 2.02 -0.67
C GLU A 296 11.33 1.51 -0.58
#